data_AF-A0A4Q3WHA1-F1
#
_entry.id   AF-A0A4Q3WHA1-F1
#
_cell.length_a   1.000
_cell.length_b   1.000
_cell.length_c   1.000
_cell.angle_alpha   90.00
_cell.angle_beta   90.00
_cell.angle_gamma   90.00
#
_symmetry.space_group_name_H-M   'P 1'
#
loop_
_entity.id
_entity.type
_entity.pdbx_description
1 polymer ?
#
loop_
_entity_poly.entity_id
_entity_poly.type
_entity_poly.pdbx_seq_one_letter_code
_entity_poly.pdbx_strand_id
1 'polypeptide(L)'
;MSSSQTGYNGYDPDRQVVLFTIASDGVTVSCAISSEALDRLDGVSRSKESQREAQFIRLQDQISVRAMKKLSDFELEGKPPGII
;
A
#
# COMPACT_ATOMS: atom_id res chain seq x y z
N MET A 1 -3.28 21.20 3.01
CA MET A 1 -2.40 20.10 2.56
C MET A 1 -2.58 18.96 3.55
N SER A 2 -3.29 17.89 3.15
CA SER A 2 -3.48 16.73 4.02
C SER A 2 -2.32 15.76 3.79
N SER A 3 -1.27 15.89 4.59
CA SER A 3 -0.05 15.08 4.48
C SER A 3 -0.28 13.66 4.98
N SER A 4 -0.93 12.84 4.15
CA SER A 4 -1.22 11.42 4.39
C SER A 4 0.06 10.58 4.27
N GLN A 5 0.85 10.55 5.34
CA GLN A 5 2.15 9.90 5.34
C GLN A 5 2.01 8.38 5.35
N THR A 6 2.44 7.75 4.25
CA THR A 6 2.59 6.30 4.11
C THR A 6 4.05 5.88 4.33
N GLY A 7 4.31 5.01 5.29
CA GLY A 7 5.65 4.46 5.56
C GLY A 7 5.84 3.09 4.91
N TYR A 8 6.86 2.92 4.06
CA TYR A 8 7.24 1.59 3.58
C TYR A 8 7.88 0.79 4.73
N ASN A 9 7.36 -0.41 5.01
CA ASN A 9 7.87 -1.29 6.07
C ASN A 9 8.73 -2.43 5.53
N GLY A 10 8.54 -2.82 4.26
CA GLY A 10 9.30 -3.91 3.62
C GLY A 10 8.53 -4.61 2.51
N TYR A 11 9.15 -5.63 1.93
CA TYR A 11 8.55 -6.50 0.93
C TYR A 11 8.57 -7.95 1.42
N ASP A 12 7.42 -8.63 1.33
CA ASP A 12 7.26 -10.04 1.63
C ASP A 12 7.26 -10.84 0.31
N PRO A 13 8.32 -11.63 0.02
CA PRO A 13 8.46 -12.35 -1.24
C PRO A 13 7.61 -13.63 -1.32
N ASP A 14 7.17 -14.17 -0.18
CA ASP A 14 6.35 -15.39 -0.09
C ASP A 14 4.91 -15.11 -0.54
N ARG A 15 4.32 -14.02 0.00
CA ARG A 15 3.00 -13.50 -0.37
C ARG A 15 3.03 -12.58 -1.58
N GLN A 16 4.23 -12.16 -1.99
CA GLN A 16 4.47 -11.13 -3.01
C GLN A 16 3.74 -9.80 -2.71
N VAL A 17 3.73 -9.35 -1.44
CA VAL A 17 3.09 -8.09 -1.00
C VAL A 17 4.13 -7.10 -0.46
N VAL A 18 3.91 -5.81 -0.71
CA VAL A 18 4.64 -4.71 -0.05
C VAL A 18 3.91 -4.36 1.24
N LEU A 19 4.60 -4.49 2.37
CA LEU A 19 4.11 -4.08 3.69
C LEU A 19 4.38 -2.59 3.88
N PHE A 20 3.37 -1.86 4.34
CA PHE A 20 3.45 -0.43 4.60
C PHE A 20 2.49 -0.01 5.71
N THR A 21 2.66 1.21 6.21
CA THR A 21 1.77 1.83 7.20
C THR A 21 1.19 3.13 6.64
N ILE A 22 0.01 3.53 7.12
CA ILE A 22 -0.64 4.79 6.78
C ILE A 22 -0.97 5.52 8.07
N ALA A 23 -0.48 6.75 8.24
CA ALA A 23 -0.96 7.66 9.28
C ALA A 23 -2.15 8.46 8.75
N SER A 24 -3.32 8.28 9.35
CA SER A 24 -4.57 8.98 9.02
C SER A 24 -5.25 9.43 10.31
N ASP A 25 -5.42 10.74 10.50
CA ASP A 25 -6.14 11.34 11.64
C ASP A 25 -5.69 10.82 13.03
N GLY A 26 -4.38 10.63 13.21
CA GLY A 26 -3.79 10.07 14.44
C GLY A 26 -3.82 8.54 14.57
N VAL A 27 -4.47 7.83 13.63
CA VAL A 27 -4.49 6.36 13.56
C VAL A 27 -3.43 5.88 12.56
N THR A 28 -2.54 4.99 13.01
CA THR A 28 -1.61 4.28 12.11
C THR A 28 -2.18 2.92 11.75
N VAL A 29 -2.48 2.71 10.46
CA VAL A 29 -3.02 1.45 9.94
C VAL A 29 -1.91 0.69 9.18
N SER A 30 -1.71 -0.58 9.51
CA SER A 30 -0.81 -1.47 8.77
C SER A 30 -1.52 -2.06 7.55
N CYS A 31 -0.94 -1.85 6.37
CA CYS A 31 -1.46 -2.26 5.07
C CYS A 31 -0.42 -3.12 4.31
N ALA A 32 -0.88 -3.94 3.37
CA ALA A 32 -0.04 -4.89 2.64
C ALA A 32 -0.48 -4.98 1.17
N ILE A 33 0.13 -4.25 0.24
CA ILE A 33 -0.30 -4.18 -1.17
C ILE A 33 0.40 -5.21 -2.05
N SER A 34 -0.38 -6.08 -2.70
CA SER A 34 0.10 -7.08 -3.66
C SER A 34 0.88 -6.47 -4.82
N SER A 35 1.87 -7.23 -5.30
CA SER A 35 2.64 -6.98 -6.53
C SER A 35 1.77 -6.39 -7.63
N GLU A 36 0.71 -7.11 -7.98
CA GLU A 36 -0.13 -6.80 -9.13
C GLU A 36 -0.93 -5.51 -8.93
N ALA A 37 -1.27 -5.16 -7.70
CA ALA A 37 -1.94 -3.90 -7.41
C ALA A 37 -0.98 -2.70 -7.52
N LEU A 38 0.28 -2.87 -7.07
CA LEU A 38 1.36 -1.89 -7.28
C LEU A 38 1.71 -1.74 -8.78
N ASP A 39 1.74 -2.86 -9.49
CA ASP A 39 2.08 -2.96 -10.91
C ASP A 39 1.00 -2.31 -11.79
N ARG A 40 -0.29 -2.57 -11.50
CA ARG A 40 -1.45 -1.89 -12.12
C ARG A 40 -1.55 -0.41 -11.75
N LEU A 41 -0.89 0.02 -10.68
CA LEU A 41 -0.79 1.43 -10.27
C LEU A 41 0.30 2.17 -11.05
N ASP A 42 1.46 1.56 -11.26
CA ASP A 42 2.58 2.11 -12.03
C ASP A 42 2.36 1.98 -13.56
N GLY A 43 1.57 0.98 -13.98
CA GLY A 43 1.37 0.59 -15.39
C GLY A 43 2.46 -0.34 -15.93
N VAL A 44 3.12 -1.13 -15.06
CA VAL A 44 4.40 -1.87 -15.19
C VAL A 44 4.76 -2.57 -16.54
N SER A 45 5.01 -3.88 -16.61
CA SER A 45 4.77 -4.96 -15.64
C SER A 45 5.99 -5.80 -15.24
N ARG A 46 5.92 -6.46 -14.07
CA ARG A 46 6.95 -7.33 -13.44
C ARG A 46 8.17 -6.58 -12.88
N SER A 47 7.94 -5.58 -12.03
CA SER A 47 9.04 -4.90 -11.35
C SER A 47 9.79 -5.78 -10.35
N LYS A 48 11.12 -5.77 -10.48
CA LYS A 48 12.07 -6.42 -9.56
C LYS A 48 11.93 -5.88 -8.14
N GLU A 49 12.23 -6.71 -7.15
CA GLU A 49 12.13 -6.40 -5.72
C GLU A 49 12.87 -5.10 -5.35
N SER A 50 14.10 -4.91 -5.83
CA SER A 50 14.89 -3.69 -5.63
C SER A 50 14.29 -2.42 -6.25
N GLN A 51 13.35 -2.56 -7.20
CA GLN A 51 12.60 -1.43 -7.78
C GLN A 51 11.26 -1.20 -7.06
N ARG A 52 10.79 -2.12 -6.20
CA ARG A 52 9.48 -1.98 -5.55
C ARG A 52 9.46 -0.88 -4.49
N GLU A 53 10.57 -0.69 -3.77
CA GLU A 53 10.72 0.45 -2.87
C GLU A 53 10.62 1.77 -3.66
N ALA A 54 11.36 1.89 -4.77
CA ALA A 54 11.30 3.07 -5.64
C ALA A 54 9.91 3.29 -6.27
N GLN A 55 9.24 2.23 -6.73
CA GLN A 55 7.84 2.31 -7.21
C GLN A 55 6.89 2.70 -6.09
N PHE A 56 7.01 2.12 -4.89
CA PHE A 56 6.17 2.46 -3.75
C PHE A 56 6.34 3.92 -3.35
N ILE A 57 7.57 4.44 -3.28
CA ILE A 57 7.85 5.86 -3.01
C ILE A 57 7.25 6.76 -4.10
N ARG A 58 7.36 6.37 -5.37
CA ARG A 58 6.79 7.14 -6.50
C ARG A 58 5.26 7.13 -6.52
N LEU A 59 4.65 6.02 -6.09
CA LEU A 59 3.21 5.83 -5.99
C LEU A 59 2.65 6.20 -4.60
N GLN A 60 3.49 6.67 -3.68
CA GLN A 60 3.17 6.87 -2.26
C GLN A 60 1.90 7.70 -2.08
N ASP A 61 1.79 8.80 -2.82
CA ASP A 61 0.61 9.68 -2.85
C ASP A 61 -0.65 8.96 -3.36
N GLN A 62 -0.56 8.23 -4.48
CA GLN A 62 -1.68 7.47 -5.04
C GLN A 62 -2.11 6.31 -4.12
N ILE A 63 -1.15 5.65 -3.48
CA ILE A 63 -1.40 4.58 -2.50
C ILE A 63 -2.06 5.18 -1.26
N SER A 64 -1.55 6.30 -0.73
CA SER A 64 -2.19 7.05 0.36
C SER A 64 -3.63 7.43 0.01
N VAL A 65 -3.89 8.02 -1.16
CA VAL A 65 -5.25 8.41 -1.57
C VAL A 65 -6.16 7.18 -1.74
N ARG A 66 -5.71 6.11 -2.41
CA ARG A 66 -6.52 4.90 -2.59
C ARG A 66 -6.78 4.17 -1.29
N ALA A 67 -5.80 4.12 -0.40
CA ALA A 67 -5.92 3.39 0.85
C ALA A 67 -6.57 4.23 1.96
N MET A 68 -6.51 5.56 1.93
CA MET A 68 -7.41 6.42 2.70
C MET A 68 -8.84 6.33 2.19
N LYS A 69 -9.05 6.40 0.87
CA LYS A 69 -10.38 6.19 0.28
C LYS A 69 -10.91 4.83 0.70
N LYS A 70 -10.11 3.76 0.59
CA LYS A 70 -10.50 2.43 1.06
C LYS A 70 -10.72 2.44 2.58
N LEU A 71 -9.87 3.04 3.41
CA LEU A 71 -10.08 3.12 4.87
C LEU A 71 -11.39 3.84 5.25
N SER A 72 -11.82 4.84 4.48
CA SER A 72 -13.09 5.57 4.69
C SER A 72 -14.32 4.89 4.07
N ASP A 73 -14.13 4.09 3.03
CA ASP A 73 -15.16 3.35 2.28
C ASP A 73 -15.38 1.94 2.87
N PHE A 74 -14.37 1.40 3.55
CA PHE A 74 -14.31 0.07 4.12
C PHE A 74 -14.76 0.11 5.58
N GLU A 75 -16.08 0.01 5.77
CA GLU A 75 -16.57 -0.94 6.77
C GLU A 75 -15.81 -2.27 6.60
N LEU A 76 -15.43 -2.92 7.71
CA LEU A 76 -14.48 -4.04 7.75
C LEU A 76 -15.02 -5.35 7.13
N GLU A 77 -15.36 -5.36 5.83
CA GLU A 77 -15.69 -6.55 5.05
C GLU A 77 -14.43 -7.33 4.68
N GLY A 78 -13.87 -8.00 5.70
CA GLY A 78 -12.68 -8.83 5.54
C GLY A 78 -12.21 -9.48 6.84
N LYS A 79 -12.99 -10.42 7.38
CA LYS A 79 -12.39 -11.51 8.18
C LYS A 79 -11.90 -12.57 7.17
N PRO A 80 -10.59 -12.87 7.08
CA PRO A 80 -9.49 -12.45 7.96
C PRO A 80 -8.72 -11.20 7.49
N PRO A 81 -8.04 -10.48 8.40
CA PRO A 81 -7.19 -9.36 8.04
C PRO A 81 -5.90 -9.80 7.33
N GLY A 82 -5.49 -9.05 6.31
CA GLY A 82 -4.10 -9.07 5.83
C GLY A 82 -3.78 -9.87 4.57
N ILE A 83 -4.43 -9.55 3.45
CA ILE A 83 -3.81 -9.36 2.12
C ILE A 83 -4.61 -8.23 1.42
N ILE A 84 -3.92 -7.27 0.78
CA ILE A 84 -4.47 -6.32 -0.21
C ILE A 84 -3.83 -6.59 -1.56
#